data_AF-A0A1W5ZSR0-F1
#
_entry.id   AF-A0A1W5ZSR0-F1
#
_cell.length_a   1.000
_cell.length_b   1.000
_cell.length_c   1.000
_cell.angle_alpha   90.00
_cell.angle_beta   90.00
_cell.angle_gamma   90.00
#
_symmetry.space_group_name_H-M   'P 1'
#
loop_
_entity.id
_entity.type
_entity.pdbx_description
1 polymer ?
#
loop_
_entity_poly.entity_id
_entity_poly.type
_entity_poly.pdbx_seq_one_letter_code
_entity_poly.pdbx_strand_id
1 'polypeptide(L)'
;MEHLSSSEGRRSSLLLFFLLFSVMLGKYHIYLGFAFKPHMMYLGILVILLAASFRFQKLQSFEVMLLFFYLVYVFSGAFSLYASSSLRVMLGIFLYIVFYILMKGILQMFQKSELENGIANAGILFNIGSLFLYVWGLKSNGFSLLGDGVIRYGVWFDRDYPRLIGLMEDPNYFVFYNTIFFTFFLCKRDSLKNKIGLALCLITSVLSFSRGGLLILLIIFIVYFLLNKPANQLRLFLSTFSILAIAWAVSLAMKFRVLDILQHRFQDFSSDGGSGRFELWGRAWDLFSTHPWFGIGASNFADYNAFEYGDNLVVHNTFLEVLTESGVIGLFVYGLFVLTVLYQIFRANFHLKHPFLFLTFLGFMLQMMFLSLIVNDMFLLYLAILSTYFSYEDEKVQSKESNRMEREAV
;
A
#
# COMPACT_ATOMS: atom_id res chain seq x y z
N MET A 1 20.51 44.00 0.17
CA MET A 1 20.76 42.55 0.15
C MET A 1 19.46 41.84 0.53
N GLU A 2 18.31 42.22 -0.01
CA GLU A 2 17.76 41.82 -1.31
C GLU A 2 17.71 40.30 -1.57
N HIS A 3 16.54 39.75 -1.26
CA HIS A 3 15.81 38.67 -1.94
C HIS A 3 16.60 37.45 -2.45
N LEU A 4 16.55 36.36 -1.67
CA LEU A 4 16.84 34.99 -2.13
C LEU A 4 15.77 33.96 -1.68
N SER A 5 14.49 34.32 -1.59
CA SER A 5 13.45 33.42 -1.05
C SER A 5 12.17 33.26 -1.86
N SER A 6 12.21 33.32 -3.20
CA SER A 6 10.97 33.07 -3.99
C SER A 6 11.11 32.46 -5.38
N SER A 7 12.28 31.95 -5.79
CA SER A 7 12.44 31.35 -7.14
C SER A 7 12.88 29.88 -7.14
N GLU A 8 12.49 29.06 -6.15
CA GLU A 8 12.46 27.62 -6.39
C GLU A 8 11.32 27.32 -7.36
N GLY A 9 11.66 27.28 -8.65
CA GLY A 9 10.72 27.14 -9.75
C GLY A 9 9.82 25.93 -9.55
N ARG A 10 8.51 26.17 -9.74
CA ARG A 10 7.46 25.16 -9.74
C ARG A 10 7.91 23.96 -10.59
N ARG A 11 8.19 22.84 -9.95
CA ARG A 11 8.68 21.64 -10.64
C ARG A 11 7.51 20.97 -11.31
N SER A 12 7.73 20.34 -12.45
CA SER A 12 6.61 19.72 -13.19
C SER A 12 5.96 18.63 -12.35
N SER A 13 4.68 18.80 -11.99
CA SER A 13 3.87 17.77 -11.31
C SER A 13 3.79 16.45 -12.07
N LEU A 14 4.13 16.49 -13.37
CA LEU A 14 4.25 15.32 -14.24
C LEU A 14 5.34 14.35 -13.76
N LEU A 15 6.48 14.86 -13.28
CA LEU A 15 7.58 14.01 -12.81
C LEU A 15 7.15 13.19 -11.59
N LEU A 16 6.49 13.85 -10.64
CA LEU A 16 6.00 13.21 -9.43
C LEU A 16 4.86 12.23 -9.75
N PHE A 17 3.96 12.60 -10.66
CA PHE A 17 2.94 11.69 -11.17
C PHE A 17 3.54 10.39 -11.73
N PHE A 18 4.55 10.47 -12.60
CA PHE A 18 5.19 9.28 -13.16
C PHE A 18 5.88 8.43 -12.10
N LEU A 19 6.52 9.05 -11.10
CA LEU A 19 7.13 8.32 -9.99
C LEU A 19 6.06 7.52 -9.24
N LEU A 20 4.98 8.18 -8.80
CA LEU A 20 3.89 7.52 -8.07
C LEU A 20 3.21 6.42 -8.90
N PHE A 21 2.93 6.69 -10.18
CA PHE A 21 2.29 5.72 -11.06
C PHE A 21 3.19 4.52 -11.35
N SER A 22 4.50 4.73 -11.52
CA SER A 22 5.45 3.64 -11.79
C SER A 22 5.59 2.63 -10.65
N VAL A 23 5.27 3.01 -9.40
CA VAL A 23 5.19 2.07 -8.27
C VAL A 23 4.02 1.10 -8.47
N MET A 24 2.94 1.55 -9.12
CA MET A 24 1.78 0.72 -9.46
C MET A 24 2.02 -0.20 -10.65
N LEU A 25 3.24 -0.22 -11.20
CA LEU A 25 3.64 -1.08 -12.31
C LEU A 25 4.60 -2.18 -11.86
N GLY A 26 4.64 -2.50 -10.56
CA GLY A 26 5.56 -3.47 -9.98
C GLY A 26 5.47 -4.90 -10.55
N LYS A 27 4.32 -5.25 -11.14
CA LYS A 27 4.13 -6.47 -11.96
C LYS A 27 5.11 -6.55 -13.12
N TYR A 28 5.33 -5.44 -13.82
CA TYR A 28 6.28 -5.35 -14.91
C TYR A 28 7.67 -5.14 -14.30
N HIS A 29 8.62 -6.04 -14.57
CA HIS A 29 9.96 -5.93 -14.03
C HIS A 29 10.98 -6.64 -14.92
N ILE A 30 12.24 -6.25 -14.79
CA ILE A 30 13.38 -6.96 -15.38
C ILE A 30 14.02 -7.77 -14.26
N TYR A 31 14.15 -9.09 -14.46
CA TYR A 31 14.79 -9.95 -13.46
C TYR A 31 16.31 -9.93 -13.62
N LEU A 32 17.01 -9.33 -12.66
CA LEU A 32 18.49 -9.23 -12.61
C LEU A 32 19.06 -9.99 -11.41
N GLY A 33 18.41 -11.09 -11.00
CA GLY A 33 18.60 -11.73 -9.69
C GLY A 33 17.69 -11.17 -8.59
N PHE A 34 17.08 -10.02 -8.87
CA PHE A 34 15.95 -9.43 -8.14
C PHE A 34 15.03 -8.75 -9.14
N ALA A 35 13.79 -8.44 -8.74
CA ALA A 35 12.83 -7.75 -9.59
C ALA A 35 13.17 -6.25 -9.68
N PHE A 36 13.84 -5.83 -10.76
CA PHE A 36 14.12 -4.43 -11.02
C PHE A 36 12.91 -3.77 -11.68
N LYS A 37 12.21 -2.94 -10.91
CA LYS A 37 10.87 -2.42 -11.23
C LYS A 37 10.91 -1.03 -11.90
N PRO A 38 9.88 -0.63 -12.65
CA PRO A 38 9.81 0.66 -13.34
C PRO A 38 10.10 1.88 -12.45
N HIS A 39 9.59 1.88 -11.22
CA HIS A 39 9.86 2.99 -10.28
C HIS A 39 11.33 3.07 -9.86
N MET A 40 12.03 1.95 -9.78
CA MET A 40 13.46 1.91 -9.45
C MET A 40 14.28 2.55 -10.58
N MET A 41 13.97 2.18 -11.83
CA MET A 41 14.58 2.78 -13.02
C MET A 41 14.31 4.28 -13.11
N TYR A 42 13.03 4.65 -12.97
CA TYR A 42 12.60 6.04 -13.07
C TYR A 42 13.21 6.90 -11.96
N LEU A 43 13.30 6.38 -10.73
CA LEU A 43 13.93 7.08 -9.62
C LEU A 43 15.42 7.31 -9.86
N GLY A 44 16.15 6.32 -10.39
CA GLY A 44 17.55 6.50 -10.79
C GLY A 44 17.74 7.64 -11.79
N ILE A 45 16.88 7.70 -12.82
CA ILE A 45 16.86 8.80 -13.80
C ILE A 45 16.59 10.13 -13.11
N LEU A 46 15.57 10.21 -12.24
CA LEU A 46 15.23 11.45 -11.54
C LEU A 46 16.36 11.94 -10.63
N VAL A 47 17.05 11.05 -9.92
CA VAL A 47 18.18 11.41 -9.06
C VAL A 47 19.32 12.01 -9.89
N ILE A 48 19.61 11.46 -11.07
CA ILE A 48 20.62 12.00 -11.98
C ILE A 48 20.19 13.37 -12.53
N LEU A 49 18.94 13.48 -13.04
CA LEU A 49 18.42 14.71 -13.61
C LEU A 49 18.33 15.86 -12.58
N LEU A 50 18.07 15.53 -11.31
CA LEU A 50 17.88 16.49 -10.24
C LEU A 50 19.07 16.58 -9.29
N ALA A 51 20.21 15.97 -9.65
CA ALA A 51 21.39 15.81 -8.79
C ALA A 51 21.87 17.13 -8.17
N ALA A 52 21.87 18.23 -8.94
CA ALA A 52 22.30 19.54 -8.47
C ALA A 52 21.46 20.09 -7.31
N SER A 53 20.20 19.65 -7.19
CA SER A 53 19.26 20.08 -6.16
C SER A 53 18.94 18.99 -5.13
N PHE A 54 19.35 17.75 -5.38
CA PHE A 54 19.06 16.61 -4.51
C PHE A 54 19.85 16.71 -3.21
N ARG A 55 19.17 16.55 -2.08
CA ARG A 55 19.77 16.55 -0.75
C ARG A 55 19.22 15.38 0.05
N PHE A 56 20.10 14.73 0.81
CA PHE A 56 19.68 13.72 1.77
C PHE A 56 18.93 14.38 2.92
N GLN A 57 17.82 13.74 3.29
CA GLN A 57 16.87 14.30 4.22
C GLN A 57 17.01 13.64 5.58
N LYS A 58 16.84 14.42 6.65
CA LYS A 58 16.92 13.90 8.01
C LYS A 58 15.88 12.80 8.23
N LEU A 59 16.29 11.73 8.91
CA LEU A 59 15.38 10.65 9.26
C LEU A 59 14.41 11.09 10.38
N GLN A 60 13.14 10.78 10.17
CA GLN A 60 12.08 10.80 11.17
C GLN A 60 12.26 9.63 12.13
N SER A 61 11.72 9.76 13.34
CA SER A 61 11.88 8.72 14.38
C SER A 61 11.33 7.36 13.96
N PHE A 62 10.28 7.32 13.14
CA PHE A 62 9.73 6.04 12.67
C PHE A 62 10.62 5.37 11.64
N GLU A 63 11.39 6.14 10.87
CA GLU A 63 12.33 5.61 9.88
C GLU A 63 13.53 4.98 10.58
N VAL A 64 14.01 5.59 11.67
CA VAL A 64 15.03 4.99 12.52
C VAL A 64 14.54 3.65 13.09
N MET A 65 13.31 3.59 13.57
CA MET A 65 12.71 2.34 14.06
C MET A 65 12.50 1.32 12.93
N LEU A 66 12.15 1.74 11.72
CA LEU A 66 12.05 0.86 10.55
C LEU A 66 13.40 0.25 10.18
N LEU A 67 14.46 1.05 10.16
CA LEU A 67 15.82 0.57 9.90
C LEU A 67 16.29 -0.39 10.98
N PHE A 68 15.97 -0.10 12.25
CA PHE A 68 16.28 -0.99 13.36
C PHE A 68 15.49 -2.31 13.27
N PHE A 69 14.21 -2.26 12.89
CA PHE A 69 13.42 -3.45 12.60
C PHE A 69 14.07 -4.28 11.48
N TYR A 70 14.41 -3.67 10.35
CA TYR A 70 15.05 -4.40 9.25
C TYR A 70 16.41 -4.98 9.63
N LEU A 71 17.19 -4.29 10.48
CA LEU A 71 18.43 -4.84 11.02
C LEU A 71 18.16 -6.11 11.84
N VAL A 72 17.19 -6.08 12.75
CA VAL A 72 16.81 -7.25 13.58
C VAL A 72 16.25 -8.38 12.73
N TYR A 73 15.39 -8.06 11.77
CA TYR A 73 14.82 -9.04 10.84
C TYR A 73 15.92 -9.68 9.98
N VAL A 74 16.81 -8.92 9.37
CA VAL A 74 17.94 -9.49 8.62
C VAL A 74 18.86 -10.32 9.53
N PHE A 75 19.10 -9.85 10.76
CA PHE A 75 19.92 -10.58 11.73
C PHE A 75 19.32 -11.94 12.09
N SER A 76 18.00 -12.12 12.07
CA SER A 76 17.41 -13.45 12.28
C SER A 76 17.86 -14.47 11.23
N GLY A 77 18.23 -14.02 10.03
CA GLY A 77 18.85 -14.84 9.00
C GLY A 77 20.15 -15.55 9.44
N ALA A 78 20.82 -15.09 10.50
CA ALA A 78 21.97 -15.81 11.07
C ALA A 78 21.59 -17.17 11.68
N PHE A 79 20.31 -17.37 12.00
CA PHE A 79 19.76 -18.61 12.55
C PHE A 79 18.99 -19.43 11.51
N SER A 80 19.01 -19.03 10.24
CA SER A 80 18.22 -19.67 9.18
C SER A 80 18.78 -21.02 8.75
N LEU A 81 17.89 -21.98 8.49
CA LEU A 81 18.25 -23.22 7.78
C LEU A 81 18.49 -22.95 6.28
N TYR A 82 17.69 -22.08 5.67
CA TYR A 82 17.78 -21.71 4.26
C TYR A 82 18.51 -20.36 4.08
N ALA A 83 19.83 -20.39 4.30
CA ALA A 83 20.68 -19.19 4.27
C ALA A 83 20.65 -18.45 2.92
N SER A 84 20.44 -19.15 1.80
CA SER A 84 20.33 -18.52 0.47
C SER A 84 19.12 -17.58 0.36
N SER A 85 17.99 -17.94 0.98
CA SER A 85 16.78 -17.11 1.02
C SER A 85 16.97 -15.91 1.95
N SER A 86 17.59 -16.12 3.12
CA SER A 86 17.94 -15.02 4.03
C SER A 86 18.93 -14.02 3.43
N LEU A 87 19.95 -14.49 2.71
CA LEU A 87 20.88 -13.61 1.97
C LEU A 87 20.17 -12.83 0.87
N ARG A 88 19.24 -13.46 0.15
CA ARG A 88 18.47 -12.80 -0.91
C ARG A 88 17.58 -11.69 -0.35
N VAL A 89 16.85 -11.96 0.73
CA VAL A 89 15.99 -10.93 1.35
C VAL A 89 16.82 -9.82 1.99
N MET A 90 18.00 -10.11 2.54
CA MET A 90 18.92 -9.09 3.03
C MET A 90 19.34 -8.12 1.92
N LEU A 91 19.77 -8.63 0.76
CA LEU A 91 20.12 -7.80 -0.39
C LEU A 91 18.91 -7.02 -0.91
N GLY A 92 17.74 -7.66 -0.93
CA GLY A 92 16.47 -7.01 -1.26
C GLY A 92 16.17 -5.84 -0.32
N ILE A 93 16.20 -6.05 0.99
CA ILE A 93 15.96 -5.01 2.01
C ILE A 93 16.94 -3.86 1.86
N PHE A 94 18.23 -4.15 1.66
CA PHE A 94 19.23 -3.11 1.42
C PHE A 94 18.86 -2.25 0.21
N LEU A 95 18.51 -2.89 -0.91
CA LEU A 95 18.08 -2.20 -2.12
C LEU A 95 16.82 -1.36 -1.89
N TYR A 96 15.83 -1.92 -1.17
CA TYR A 96 14.60 -1.24 -0.81
C TYR A 96 14.83 -0.01 0.08
N ILE A 97 15.77 -0.08 1.03
CA ILE A 97 16.17 1.06 1.86
C ILE A 97 16.79 2.16 1.00
N VAL A 98 17.68 1.80 0.06
CA VAL A 98 18.27 2.77 -0.87
C VAL A 98 17.18 3.46 -1.69
N PHE A 99 16.28 2.71 -2.32
CA PHE A 99 15.18 3.30 -3.09
C PHE A 99 14.23 4.12 -2.23
N TYR A 100 13.97 3.71 -0.99
CA TYR A 100 13.16 4.48 -0.05
C TYR A 100 13.79 5.86 0.25
N ILE A 101 15.09 5.91 0.57
CA ILE A 101 15.80 7.15 0.87
C ILE A 101 15.81 8.08 -0.35
N LEU A 102 16.10 7.54 -1.54
CA LEU A 102 16.07 8.29 -2.79
C LEU A 102 14.67 8.83 -3.09
N MET A 103 13.64 8.00 -2.91
CA MET A 103 12.24 8.35 -3.18
C MET A 103 11.78 9.46 -2.26
N LYS A 104 12.05 9.35 -0.95
CA LYS A 104 11.81 10.42 0.01
C LYS A 104 12.52 11.72 -0.39
N GLY A 105 13.82 11.63 -0.72
CA GLY A 105 14.62 12.78 -1.12
C GLY A 105 14.02 13.51 -2.32
N ILE A 106 13.52 12.77 -3.32
CA ILE A 106 12.83 13.32 -4.48
C ILE A 106 11.48 13.93 -4.11
N LEU A 107 10.65 13.24 -3.31
CA LEU A 107 9.32 13.73 -2.94
C LEU A 107 9.36 15.06 -2.17
N GLN A 108 10.37 15.26 -1.33
CA GLN A 108 10.53 16.49 -0.55
C GLN A 108 10.92 17.72 -1.38
N MET A 109 11.37 17.54 -2.63
CA MET A 109 11.72 18.66 -3.52
C MET A 109 10.50 19.35 -4.14
N PHE A 110 9.31 18.79 -3.93
CA PHE A 110 8.06 19.27 -4.53
C PHE A 110 7.17 19.88 -3.47
N GLN A 111 6.31 20.81 -3.88
CA GLN A 111 5.33 21.41 -3.01
C GLN A 111 4.21 20.42 -2.68
N LYS A 112 3.57 20.63 -1.53
CA LYS A 112 2.41 19.84 -1.11
C LYS A 112 1.31 19.74 -2.19
N SER A 113 1.02 20.84 -2.88
CA SER A 113 0.01 20.87 -3.93
C SER A 113 0.38 20.02 -5.15
N GLU A 114 1.67 19.93 -5.49
CA GLU A 114 2.19 19.10 -6.58
C GLU A 114 2.11 17.62 -6.20
N LEU A 115 2.44 17.28 -4.96
CA LEU A 115 2.30 15.93 -4.41
C LEU A 115 0.84 15.46 -4.40
N GLU A 116 -0.09 16.29 -3.90
CA GLU A 116 -1.52 15.98 -3.92
C GLU A 116 -2.05 15.78 -5.35
N ASN A 117 -1.62 16.63 -6.30
CA ASN A 117 -1.98 16.46 -7.71
C ASN A 117 -1.40 15.19 -8.33
N GLY A 118 -0.17 14.83 -7.98
CA GLY A 118 0.49 13.58 -8.38
C GLY A 118 -0.29 12.36 -7.90
N ILE A 119 -0.65 12.31 -6.61
CA ILE A 119 -1.44 11.22 -6.02
C ILE A 119 -2.79 11.09 -6.74
N ALA A 120 -3.48 12.22 -6.95
CA ALA A 120 -4.76 12.23 -7.64
C ALA A 120 -4.67 11.71 -9.09
N ASN A 121 -3.67 12.14 -9.84
CA ASN A 121 -3.48 11.71 -11.23
C ASN A 121 -3.08 10.23 -11.30
N ALA A 122 -2.15 9.79 -10.44
CA ALA A 122 -1.70 8.40 -10.38
C ALA A 122 -2.85 7.46 -10.02
N GLY A 123 -3.67 7.82 -9.04
CA GLY A 123 -4.83 7.03 -8.63
C GLY A 123 -5.91 6.92 -9.72
N ILE A 124 -6.19 8.00 -10.43
CA ILE A 124 -7.14 7.97 -11.56
C ILE A 124 -6.60 7.07 -12.67
N LEU A 125 -5.34 7.25 -13.10
CA LEU A 125 -4.78 6.44 -14.18
C LEU A 125 -4.66 4.96 -13.77
N PHE A 126 -4.26 4.68 -12.53
CA PHE A 126 -4.19 3.32 -12.00
C PHE A 126 -5.54 2.60 -12.09
N ASN A 127 -6.62 3.26 -11.66
CA ASN A 127 -7.94 2.66 -11.69
C ASN A 127 -8.53 2.58 -13.11
N ILE A 128 -8.35 3.59 -13.96
CA ILE A 128 -8.79 3.55 -15.37
C ILE A 128 -8.06 2.45 -16.13
N GLY A 129 -6.73 2.40 -16.03
CA GLY A 129 -5.91 1.37 -16.68
C GLY A 129 -6.28 -0.03 -16.21
N SER A 130 -6.51 -0.20 -14.90
CA SER A 130 -6.94 -1.49 -14.33
C SER A 130 -8.32 -1.91 -14.79
N LEU A 131 -9.28 -0.99 -14.85
CA LEU A 131 -10.63 -1.26 -15.35
C LEU A 131 -10.60 -1.61 -16.85
N PHE A 132 -9.80 -0.90 -17.63
CA PHE A 132 -9.59 -1.21 -19.04
C PHE A 132 -9.01 -2.62 -19.24
N LEU A 133 -7.95 -2.97 -18.51
CA LEU A 133 -7.34 -4.30 -18.58
C LEU A 133 -8.29 -5.41 -18.10
N TYR A 134 -9.15 -5.12 -17.13
CA TYR A 134 -10.21 -6.03 -16.68
C TYR A 134 -11.23 -6.28 -17.78
N VAL A 135 -11.80 -5.23 -18.37
CA VAL A 135 -12.77 -5.36 -19.48
C VAL A 135 -12.14 -6.04 -20.70
N TRP A 136 -10.89 -5.71 -21.02
CA TRP A 136 -10.16 -6.34 -22.11
C TRP A 136 -9.88 -7.83 -21.84
N GLY A 137 -9.52 -8.18 -20.61
CA GLY A 137 -9.35 -9.58 -20.19
C GLY A 137 -10.64 -10.38 -20.34
N LEU A 138 -11.77 -9.85 -19.89
CA LEU A 138 -13.10 -10.46 -20.09
C LEU A 138 -13.42 -10.67 -21.56
N LYS A 139 -13.23 -9.64 -22.39
CA LYS A 139 -13.46 -9.70 -23.84
C LYS A 139 -12.56 -10.75 -24.49
N SER A 140 -11.29 -10.83 -24.10
CA SER A 140 -10.33 -11.82 -24.64
C SER A 140 -10.69 -13.27 -24.30
N ASN A 141 -11.43 -13.48 -23.20
CA ASN A 141 -11.98 -14.79 -22.84
C ASN A 141 -13.38 -15.04 -23.45
N GLY A 142 -13.80 -14.23 -24.42
CA GLY A 142 -15.14 -14.31 -25.02
C GLY A 142 -16.29 -14.03 -24.05
N PHE A 143 -16.01 -13.31 -22.94
CA PHE A 143 -16.90 -13.17 -21.78
C PHE A 143 -17.33 -14.50 -21.14
N SER A 144 -16.62 -15.59 -21.45
CA SER A 144 -16.77 -16.85 -20.72
C SER A 144 -16.22 -16.68 -19.31
N LEU A 145 -16.94 -17.19 -18.32
CA LEU A 145 -16.51 -17.24 -16.93
C LEU A 145 -15.74 -18.52 -16.59
N LEU A 146 -15.69 -19.47 -17.53
CA LEU A 146 -15.05 -20.76 -17.37
C LEU A 146 -13.54 -20.62 -17.46
N GLY A 147 -12.83 -21.27 -16.54
CA GLY A 147 -11.37 -21.38 -16.55
C GLY A 147 -10.76 -21.02 -15.21
N ASP A 148 -10.94 -21.88 -14.22
CA ASP A 148 -10.31 -21.70 -12.90
C ASP A 148 -8.77 -21.62 -13.00
N GLY A 149 -8.19 -20.70 -12.23
CA GLY A 149 -6.75 -20.43 -12.22
C GLY A 149 -6.22 -19.63 -13.41
N VAL A 150 -7.05 -19.21 -14.36
CA VAL A 150 -6.57 -18.53 -15.59
C VAL A 150 -6.45 -17.03 -15.37
N ILE A 151 -5.29 -16.45 -15.71
CA ILE A 151 -5.08 -15.00 -15.73
C ILE A 151 -5.09 -14.50 -17.19
N ARG A 152 -5.93 -13.50 -17.47
CA ARG A 152 -5.99 -12.80 -18.77
C ARG A 152 -5.94 -11.29 -18.55
N TYR A 153 -4.84 -10.67 -18.96
CA TYR A 153 -4.61 -9.23 -18.82
C TYR A 153 -4.79 -8.75 -17.36
N GLY A 154 -5.89 -8.03 -17.08
CA GLY A 154 -6.23 -7.52 -15.75
C GLY A 154 -7.32 -8.32 -15.03
N VAL A 155 -7.63 -9.54 -15.48
CA VAL A 155 -8.62 -10.44 -14.88
C VAL A 155 -7.95 -11.72 -14.42
N TRP A 156 -8.28 -12.15 -13.22
CA TRP A 156 -8.03 -13.51 -12.74
C TRP A 156 -9.36 -14.24 -12.62
N PHE A 157 -9.51 -15.35 -13.35
CA PHE A 157 -10.64 -16.27 -13.21
C PHE A 157 -10.32 -17.24 -12.08
N ASP A 158 -10.96 -17.03 -10.94
CA ASP A 158 -10.74 -17.76 -9.70
C ASP A 158 -12.07 -18.38 -9.30
N ARG A 159 -12.15 -19.72 -9.24
CA ARG A 159 -13.37 -20.50 -8.96
C ARG A 159 -14.55 -20.07 -9.85
N ASP A 160 -14.31 -19.96 -11.15
CA ASP A 160 -15.27 -19.59 -12.20
C ASP A 160 -15.91 -18.19 -12.07
N TYR A 161 -15.25 -17.24 -11.40
CA TYR A 161 -15.64 -15.83 -11.46
C TYR A 161 -14.48 -14.87 -11.72
N PRO A 162 -14.74 -13.75 -12.42
CA PRO A 162 -13.69 -12.85 -12.85
C PRO A 162 -13.38 -11.82 -11.76
N ARG A 163 -12.15 -11.87 -11.25
CA ARG A 163 -11.62 -10.92 -10.26
C ARG A 163 -10.75 -9.89 -10.94
N LEU A 164 -10.99 -8.62 -10.64
CA LEU A 164 -10.12 -7.54 -11.08
C LEU A 164 -8.78 -7.60 -10.34
N ILE A 165 -7.72 -7.83 -11.11
CA ILE A 165 -6.33 -7.65 -10.69
C ILE A 165 -5.70 -6.42 -11.36
N GLY A 166 -6.20 -6.03 -12.54
CA GLY A 166 -5.79 -4.81 -13.23
C GLY A 166 -4.30 -4.76 -13.55
N LEU A 167 -3.62 -3.70 -13.09
CA LEU A 167 -2.17 -3.55 -13.19
C LEU A 167 -1.39 -4.38 -12.15
N MET A 168 -2.09 -5.04 -11.22
CA MET A 168 -1.52 -5.93 -10.21
C MET A 168 -1.62 -7.41 -10.64
N GLU A 169 -1.07 -8.29 -9.81
CA GLU A 169 -1.08 -9.74 -10.00
C GLU A 169 -2.14 -10.43 -9.13
N ASP A 170 -2.47 -9.86 -7.98
CA ASP A 170 -3.41 -10.41 -7.02
C ASP A 170 -4.47 -9.36 -6.61
N PRO A 171 -5.74 -9.77 -6.45
CA PRO A 171 -6.85 -8.87 -6.17
C PRO A 171 -6.79 -8.26 -4.75
N ASN A 172 -6.17 -8.92 -3.78
CA ASN A 172 -5.96 -8.36 -2.46
C ASN A 172 -4.84 -7.31 -2.48
N TYR A 173 -3.75 -7.56 -3.20
CA TYR A 173 -2.72 -6.55 -3.46
C TYR A 173 -3.29 -5.35 -4.22
N PHE A 174 -4.23 -5.57 -5.15
CA PHE A 174 -4.94 -4.49 -5.82
C PHE A 174 -5.65 -3.56 -4.81
N VAL A 175 -6.44 -4.10 -3.89
CA VAL A 175 -7.14 -3.29 -2.89
C VAL A 175 -6.15 -2.64 -1.92
N PHE A 176 -5.06 -3.32 -1.54
CA PHE A 176 -3.99 -2.72 -0.75
C PHE A 176 -3.42 -1.47 -1.43
N TYR A 177 -3.00 -1.57 -2.69
CA TYR A 177 -2.48 -0.43 -3.47
C TYR A 177 -3.54 0.67 -3.64
N ASN A 178 -4.80 0.30 -3.85
CA ASN A 178 -5.89 1.25 -4.05
C ASN A 178 -6.28 2.03 -2.77
N THR A 179 -5.89 1.55 -1.58
CA THR A 179 -6.34 2.12 -0.30
C THR A 179 -5.84 3.55 -0.06
N ILE A 180 -4.61 3.89 -0.50
CA ILE A 180 -4.12 5.27 -0.42
C ILE A 180 -4.91 6.23 -1.32
N PHE A 181 -5.29 5.78 -2.53
CA PHE A 181 -6.08 6.58 -3.45
C PHE A 181 -7.51 6.74 -2.95
N PHE A 182 -8.11 5.65 -2.46
CA PHE A 182 -9.44 5.66 -1.86
C PHE A 182 -9.52 6.67 -0.70
N THR A 183 -8.63 6.59 0.27
CA THR A 183 -8.62 7.51 1.43
C THR A 183 -8.30 8.95 1.03
N PHE A 184 -7.40 9.16 0.06
CA PHE A 184 -7.09 10.48 -0.48
C PHE A 184 -8.34 11.12 -1.12
N PHE A 185 -8.98 10.41 -2.06
CA PHE A 185 -10.17 10.93 -2.72
C PHE A 185 -11.35 11.07 -1.76
N LEU A 186 -11.48 10.20 -0.76
CA LEU A 186 -12.49 10.30 0.30
C LEU A 186 -12.32 11.57 1.15
N CYS A 187 -11.08 11.96 1.45
CA CYS A 187 -10.80 13.15 2.26
C CYS A 187 -10.78 14.45 1.45
N LYS A 188 -10.54 14.41 0.14
CA LYS A 188 -10.35 15.58 -0.73
C LYS A 188 -11.47 15.72 -1.78
N ARG A 189 -12.73 15.62 -1.38
CA ARG A 189 -13.90 15.50 -2.31
C ARG A 189 -14.38 16.81 -2.97
N ASP A 190 -13.59 17.88 -2.89
CA ASP A 190 -14.03 19.21 -3.32
C ASP A 190 -14.17 19.35 -4.85
N SER A 191 -13.34 18.62 -5.61
CA SER A 191 -13.33 18.68 -7.08
C SER A 191 -14.09 17.53 -7.73
N LEU A 192 -14.65 17.76 -8.94
CA LEU A 192 -15.25 16.70 -9.76
C LEU A 192 -14.25 15.58 -10.05
N LYS A 193 -12.99 15.94 -10.34
CA LYS A 193 -11.89 15.00 -10.54
C LYS A 193 -11.76 14.01 -9.37
N ASN A 194 -11.78 14.50 -8.14
CA ASN A 194 -11.62 13.63 -6.97
C ASN A 194 -12.89 12.79 -6.69
N LYS A 195 -14.08 13.29 -7.04
CA LYS A 195 -15.32 12.49 -6.99
C LYS A 195 -15.27 11.33 -7.98
N ILE A 196 -14.79 11.57 -9.21
CA ILE A 196 -14.56 10.53 -10.22
C ILE A 196 -13.51 9.53 -9.71
N GLY A 197 -12.40 10.02 -9.16
CA GLY A 197 -11.36 9.18 -8.55
C GLY A 197 -11.91 8.27 -7.46
N LEU A 198 -12.75 8.78 -6.56
CA LEU A 198 -13.41 7.99 -5.52
C LEU A 198 -14.32 6.91 -6.10
N ALA A 199 -15.15 7.26 -7.09
CA ALA A 199 -16.04 6.31 -7.75
C ALA A 199 -15.25 5.19 -8.44
N LEU A 200 -14.17 5.54 -9.14
CA LEU A 200 -13.27 4.57 -9.75
C LEU A 200 -12.66 3.62 -8.70
N CYS A 201 -12.18 4.14 -7.57
CA CYS A 201 -11.61 3.31 -6.50
C CYS A 201 -12.64 2.32 -5.93
N LEU A 202 -13.89 2.77 -5.73
CA LEU A 202 -14.98 1.92 -5.24
C LEU A 202 -15.31 0.80 -6.24
N ILE A 203 -15.51 1.17 -7.51
CA ILE A 203 -15.87 0.22 -8.58
C ILE A 203 -14.78 -0.86 -8.73
N THR A 204 -13.52 -0.46 -8.87
CA THR A 204 -12.42 -1.42 -9.09
C THR A 204 -12.18 -2.31 -7.86
N SER A 205 -12.31 -1.76 -6.65
CA SER A 205 -12.16 -2.55 -5.42
C SER A 205 -13.28 -3.58 -5.28
N VAL A 206 -14.52 -3.23 -5.63
CA VAL A 206 -15.65 -4.18 -5.64
C VAL A 206 -15.42 -5.28 -6.68
N LEU A 207 -14.98 -4.93 -7.90
CA LEU A 207 -14.68 -5.89 -8.96
C LEU A 207 -13.49 -6.81 -8.63
N SER A 208 -12.62 -6.47 -7.67
CA SER A 208 -11.56 -7.37 -7.19
C SER A 208 -12.12 -8.59 -6.43
N PHE A 209 -13.34 -8.47 -5.89
CA PHE A 209 -13.94 -9.41 -4.95
C PHE A 209 -13.00 -9.77 -3.78
N SER A 210 -12.11 -8.87 -3.35
CA SER A 210 -11.29 -9.07 -2.15
C SER A 210 -12.14 -8.82 -0.89
N ARG A 211 -12.69 -9.89 -0.28
CA ARG A 211 -13.55 -9.78 0.92
C ARG A 211 -12.87 -9.01 2.06
N GLY A 212 -11.64 -9.38 2.39
CA GLY A 212 -10.86 -8.72 3.45
C GLY A 212 -10.57 -7.26 3.09
N GLY A 213 -10.17 -6.99 1.85
CA GLY A 213 -9.94 -5.63 1.36
C GLY A 213 -11.21 -4.76 1.47
N LEU A 214 -12.35 -5.26 0.99
CA LEU A 214 -13.63 -4.55 1.01
C LEU A 214 -14.14 -4.30 2.43
N LEU A 215 -14.02 -5.28 3.34
CA LEU A 215 -14.35 -5.10 4.75
C LEU A 215 -13.51 -3.97 5.36
N ILE A 216 -12.23 -3.90 5.03
CA ILE A 216 -11.33 -2.88 5.58
C ILE A 216 -11.63 -1.51 4.98
N LEU A 217 -11.96 -1.41 3.69
CA LEU A 217 -12.45 -0.16 3.10
C LEU A 217 -13.74 0.33 3.78
N LEU A 218 -14.64 -0.58 4.17
CA LEU A 218 -15.83 -0.25 4.95
C LEU A 218 -15.47 0.26 6.35
N ILE A 219 -14.54 -0.39 7.05
CA ILE A 219 -14.05 0.09 8.35
C ILE A 219 -13.44 1.49 8.21
N ILE A 220 -12.60 1.74 7.20
CA ILE A 220 -12.03 3.06 6.91
C ILE A 220 -13.15 4.09 6.69
N PHE A 221 -14.19 3.73 5.94
CA PHE A 221 -15.33 4.60 5.69
C PHE A 221 -16.09 4.94 6.98
N ILE A 222 -16.28 3.96 7.87
CA ILE A 222 -16.90 4.16 9.19
C ILE A 222 -16.03 5.06 10.07
N VAL A 223 -14.72 4.82 10.15
CA VAL A 223 -13.80 5.68 10.92
C VAL A 223 -13.80 7.10 10.36
N TYR A 224 -13.75 7.27 9.03
CA TYR A 224 -13.87 8.57 8.39
C TYR A 224 -15.19 9.27 8.79
N PHE A 225 -16.31 8.54 8.80
CA PHE A 225 -17.60 9.06 9.24
C PHE A 225 -17.54 9.51 10.72
N LEU A 226 -16.97 8.70 11.62
CA LEU A 226 -16.86 9.06 13.04
C LEU A 226 -15.96 10.28 13.30
N LEU A 227 -14.96 10.51 12.45
CA LEU A 227 -14.04 11.65 12.57
C LEU A 227 -14.58 12.97 11.97
N ASN A 228 -15.69 12.95 11.22
CA ASN A 228 -16.20 14.11 10.50
C ASN A 228 -17.61 14.53 10.95
N LYS A 229 -18.06 15.73 10.56
CA LYS A 229 -19.39 16.25 10.93
C LYS A 229 -20.53 15.61 10.10
N PRO A 230 -21.72 15.37 10.69
CA PRO A 230 -22.82 14.60 10.09
C PRO A 230 -23.44 15.21 8.83
N ALA A 231 -23.44 16.54 8.68
CA ALA A 231 -24.13 17.22 7.57
C ALA A 231 -23.61 16.84 6.18
N ASN A 232 -22.32 16.51 6.04
CA ASN A 232 -21.70 16.09 4.77
C ASN A 232 -21.75 14.57 4.55
N GLN A 233 -22.27 13.81 5.51
CA GLN A 233 -22.17 12.36 5.53
C GLN A 233 -23.37 11.66 4.91
N LEU A 234 -24.58 12.21 5.04
CA LEU A 234 -25.76 11.67 4.37
C LEU A 234 -25.57 11.67 2.84
N ARG A 235 -25.05 12.77 2.28
CA ARG A 235 -24.74 12.87 0.84
C ARG A 235 -23.66 11.87 0.41
N LEU A 236 -22.67 11.61 1.26
CA LEU A 236 -21.63 10.62 0.99
C LEU A 236 -22.19 9.19 1.01
N PHE A 237 -23.02 8.88 2.01
CA PHE A 237 -23.69 7.59 2.13
C PHE A 237 -24.57 7.33 0.90
N LEU A 238 -25.42 8.29 0.54
CA LEU A 238 -26.25 8.20 -0.66
C LEU A 238 -25.41 8.03 -1.93
N SER A 239 -24.35 8.82 -2.11
CA SER A 239 -23.47 8.70 -3.28
C SER A 239 -22.76 7.35 -3.36
N THR A 240 -22.31 6.81 -2.22
CA THR A 240 -21.64 5.50 -2.16
C THR A 240 -22.64 4.39 -2.47
N PHE A 241 -23.84 4.46 -1.88
CA PHE A 241 -24.92 3.52 -2.13
C PHE A 241 -25.35 3.54 -3.60
N SER A 242 -25.47 4.71 -4.22
CA SER A 242 -25.77 4.83 -5.66
C SER A 242 -24.70 4.17 -6.53
N ILE A 243 -23.40 4.35 -6.20
CA ILE A 243 -22.30 3.71 -6.94
C ILE A 243 -22.38 2.18 -6.81
N LEU A 244 -22.64 1.67 -5.60
CA LEU A 244 -22.80 0.22 -5.38
C LEU A 244 -24.04 -0.33 -6.08
N ALA A 245 -25.15 0.40 -6.09
CA ALA A 245 -26.36 0.02 -6.83
C ALA A 245 -26.13 -0.02 -8.35
N ILE A 246 -25.35 0.92 -8.89
CA ILE A 246 -24.94 0.91 -10.31
C ILE A 246 -24.04 -0.30 -10.59
N ALA A 247 -23.04 -0.56 -9.74
CA ALA A 247 -22.17 -1.73 -9.89
C ALA A 247 -22.98 -3.04 -9.85
N TRP A 248 -23.96 -3.12 -8.96
CA TRP A 248 -24.91 -4.24 -8.91
C TRP A 248 -25.73 -4.35 -10.21
N ALA A 249 -26.33 -3.27 -10.68
CA ALA A 249 -27.10 -3.26 -11.94
C ALA A 249 -26.25 -3.69 -13.16
N VAL A 250 -25.00 -3.22 -13.26
CA VAL A 250 -24.06 -3.61 -14.31
C VAL A 250 -23.76 -5.11 -14.23
N SER A 251 -23.59 -5.65 -13.02
CA SER A 251 -23.34 -7.07 -12.84
C SER A 251 -24.48 -7.97 -13.35
N LEU A 252 -25.74 -7.57 -13.09
CA LEU A 252 -26.93 -8.23 -13.63
C LEU A 252 -26.98 -8.15 -15.16
N ALA A 253 -26.67 -6.98 -15.74
CA ALA A 253 -26.63 -6.79 -17.20
C ALA A 253 -25.56 -7.66 -17.88
N MET A 254 -24.41 -7.85 -17.22
CA MET A 254 -23.32 -8.71 -17.69
C MET A 254 -23.58 -10.20 -17.47
N LYS A 255 -24.77 -10.58 -16.97
CA LYS A 255 -25.12 -11.96 -16.57
C LYS A 255 -24.11 -12.57 -15.60
N PHE A 256 -23.41 -11.75 -14.82
CA PHE A 256 -22.63 -12.27 -13.71
C PHE A 256 -23.62 -12.87 -12.73
N ARG A 257 -23.46 -14.16 -12.42
CA ARG A 257 -24.23 -14.84 -11.39
C ARG A 257 -23.71 -14.41 -10.02
N VAL A 258 -23.87 -13.13 -9.69
CA VAL A 258 -23.28 -12.54 -8.48
C VAL A 258 -23.80 -13.22 -7.22
N LEU A 259 -25.06 -13.65 -7.23
CA LEU A 259 -25.61 -14.45 -6.12
C LEU A 259 -24.88 -15.79 -5.97
N ASP A 260 -24.64 -16.51 -7.07
CA ASP A 260 -23.87 -17.77 -7.06
C ASP A 260 -22.43 -17.51 -6.57
N ILE A 261 -21.78 -16.45 -7.05
CA ILE A 261 -20.43 -16.05 -6.60
C ILE A 261 -20.43 -15.77 -5.10
N LEU A 262 -21.38 -14.98 -4.59
CA LEU A 262 -21.49 -14.67 -3.17
C LEU A 262 -21.76 -15.93 -2.33
N GLN A 263 -22.60 -16.83 -2.83
CA GLN A 263 -22.90 -18.11 -2.18
C GLN A 263 -21.67 -19.01 -2.13
N HIS A 264 -20.95 -19.19 -3.23
CA HIS A 264 -19.71 -19.96 -3.28
C HIS A 264 -18.68 -19.36 -2.31
N ARG A 265 -18.52 -18.04 -2.29
CA ARG A 265 -17.61 -17.38 -1.33
C ARG A 265 -18.04 -17.61 0.12
N PHE A 266 -19.34 -17.61 0.42
CA PHE A 266 -19.81 -17.93 1.77
C PHE A 266 -19.53 -19.39 2.15
N GLN A 267 -19.77 -20.33 1.24
CA GLN A 267 -19.49 -21.75 1.44
C GLN A 267 -17.99 -22.01 1.64
N ASP A 268 -17.15 -21.43 0.79
CA ASP A 268 -15.68 -21.51 0.89
C ASP A 268 -15.18 -21.01 2.25
N PHE A 269 -15.72 -19.88 2.72
CA PHE A 269 -15.36 -19.37 4.05
C PHE A 269 -15.70 -20.37 5.17
N SER A 270 -16.83 -21.07 5.05
CA SER A 270 -17.23 -22.08 6.03
C SER A 270 -16.44 -23.38 5.94
N SER A 271 -15.85 -23.71 4.78
CA SER A 271 -15.10 -24.96 4.57
C SER A 271 -13.57 -24.84 4.71
N ASP A 272 -12.96 -23.77 4.20
CA ASP A 272 -11.49 -23.59 4.15
C ASP A 272 -10.97 -22.41 5.01
N GLY A 273 -11.86 -21.76 5.77
CA GLY A 273 -11.51 -20.61 6.61
C GLY A 273 -11.27 -19.31 5.85
N GLY A 274 -11.58 -19.27 4.55
CA GLY A 274 -11.54 -18.07 3.73
C GLY A 274 -10.39 -17.98 2.73
N SER A 275 -9.57 -19.03 2.58
CA SER A 275 -8.58 -19.29 1.49
C SER A 275 -7.50 -20.34 1.87
N GLY A 276 -7.70 -21.19 2.89
CA GLY A 276 -6.64 -22.07 3.42
C GLY A 276 -5.64 -21.39 4.37
N ARG A 277 -5.87 -20.10 4.72
CA ARG A 277 -4.98 -19.32 5.58
C ARG A 277 -4.88 -19.82 7.01
N PHE A 278 -5.95 -20.39 7.58
CA PHE A 278 -5.90 -20.90 8.94
C PHE A 278 -4.91 -22.06 9.08
N GLU A 279 -4.77 -22.88 8.05
CA GLU A 279 -3.75 -23.93 8.01
C GLU A 279 -2.34 -23.32 7.99
N LEU A 280 -2.09 -22.36 7.10
CA LEU A 280 -0.80 -21.65 7.04
C LEU A 280 -0.46 -20.92 8.34
N TRP A 281 -1.46 -20.36 9.02
CA TRP A 281 -1.28 -19.73 10.33
C TRP A 281 -0.95 -20.75 11.43
N GLY A 282 -1.55 -21.94 11.38
CA GLY A 282 -1.19 -23.06 12.25
C GLY A 282 0.27 -23.48 12.04
N ARG A 283 0.67 -23.72 10.78
CA ARG A 283 2.06 -24.05 10.41
C ARG A 283 3.05 -22.98 10.90
N ALA A 284 2.72 -21.70 10.70
CA ALA A 284 3.55 -20.58 11.16
C ALA A 284 3.66 -20.54 12.70
N TRP A 285 2.56 -20.79 13.40
CA TRP A 285 2.55 -20.85 14.86
C TRP A 285 3.39 -22.01 15.41
N ASP A 286 3.36 -23.18 14.77
CA ASP A 286 4.15 -24.34 15.18
C ASP A 286 5.66 -24.08 14.98
N LEU A 287 6.03 -23.48 13.84
CA LEU A 287 7.41 -23.05 13.58
C LEU A 287 7.90 -21.99 14.59
N PHE A 288 7.06 -20.99 14.89
CA PHE A 288 7.35 -20.00 15.93
C PHE A 288 7.55 -20.67 17.30
N SER A 289 6.67 -21.60 17.68
CA SER A 289 6.68 -22.23 19.00
C SER A 289 7.97 -23.02 19.27
N THR A 290 8.64 -23.50 18.22
CA THR A 290 9.93 -24.19 18.32
C THR A 290 11.13 -23.23 18.26
N HIS A 291 10.95 -22.00 17.75
CA HIS A 291 12.01 -20.98 17.59
C HIS A 291 11.59 -19.59 18.14
N PRO A 292 11.20 -19.46 19.43
CA PRO A 292 10.44 -18.31 19.91
C PRO A 292 11.20 -16.98 19.97
N TRP A 293 12.53 -17.02 20.13
CA TRP A 293 13.32 -15.81 20.40
C TRP A 293 13.71 -15.04 19.14
N PHE A 294 14.35 -15.74 18.20
CA PHE A 294 14.87 -15.17 16.96
C PHE A 294 14.17 -15.69 15.71
N GLY A 295 13.21 -16.62 15.84
CA GLY A 295 12.50 -17.20 14.70
C GLY A 295 13.37 -18.14 13.86
N ILE A 296 12.80 -18.59 12.75
CA ILE A 296 13.45 -19.50 11.79
C ILE A 296 14.35 -18.79 10.76
N GLY A 297 14.51 -17.48 10.91
CA GLY A 297 15.29 -16.63 10.00
C GLY A 297 14.46 -15.97 8.90
N ALA A 298 14.89 -14.78 8.49
CA ALA A 298 14.18 -13.96 7.51
C ALA A 298 13.96 -14.70 6.18
N SER A 299 12.74 -14.62 5.65
CA SER A 299 12.31 -15.19 4.37
C SER A 299 12.49 -16.71 4.28
N ASN A 300 12.35 -17.46 5.39
CA ASN A 300 12.48 -18.92 5.41
C ASN A 300 11.13 -19.65 5.42
N PHE A 301 10.02 -19.01 5.80
CA PHE A 301 8.75 -19.71 5.99
C PHE A 301 8.31 -20.51 4.75
N ALA A 302 8.39 -19.90 3.57
CA ALA A 302 8.02 -20.57 2.32
C ALA A 302 8.92 -21.77 1.98
N ASP A 303 10.19 -21.75 2.37
CA ASP A 303 11.12 -22.86 2.15
C ASP A 303 10.87 -24.02 3.12
N TYR A 304 10.58 -23.72 4.39
CA TYR A 304 10.10 -24.72 5.36
C TYR A 304 8.81 -25.38 4.86
N ASN A 305 7.88 -24.56 4.40
CA ASN A 305 6.60 -25.02 3.89
C ASN A 305 6.76 -25.91 2.64
N ALA A 306 7.68 -25.55 1.74
CA ALA A 306 7.98 -26.32 0.55
C ALA A 306 8.60 -27.69 0.90
N PHE A 307 9.44 -27.74 1.93
CA PHE A 307 10.05 -28.98 2.39
C PHE A 307 9.06 -29.90 3.12
N GLU A 308 8.26 -29.36 4.04
CA GLU A 308 7.38 -30.16 4.90
C GLU A 308 6.05 -30.54 4.25
N TYR A 309 5.48 -29.64 3.43
CA TYR A 309 4.13 -29.78 2.87
C TYR A 309 4.11 -29.83 1.34
N GLY A 310 5.24 -29.57 0.66
CA GLY A 310 5.34 -29.62 -0.80
C GLY A 310 4.76 -28.40 -1.52
N ASP A 311 4.48 -27.31 -0.80
CA ASP A 311 3.98 -26.04 -1.36
C ASP A 311 4.80 -24.84 -0.85
N ASN A 312 4.98 -23.81 -1.67
CA ASN A 312 5.76 -22.62 -1.31
C ASN A 312 4.90 -21.44 -0.88
N LEU A 313 3.73 -21.72 -0.27
CA LEU A 313 2.82 -20.67 0.18
C LEU A 313 3.41 -19.87 1.33
N VAL A 314 2.98 -18.61 1.44
CA VAL A 314 3.40 -17.66 2.47
C VAL A 314 2.35 -17.54 3.57
N VAL A 315 2.72 -17.00 4.73
CA VAL A 315 1.84 -16.93 5.92
C VAL A 315 0.53 -16.15 5.66
N HIS A 316 0.53 -15.18 4.74
CA HIS A 316 -0.60 -14.28 4.50
C HIS A 316 -1.06 -13.54 5.76
N ASN A 317 -0.13 -13.24 6.67
CA ASN A 317 -0.32 -12.38 7.83
C ASN A 317 1.05 -11.84 8.23
N THR A 318 1.30 -10.57 7.94
CA THR A 318 2.61 -9.94 8.11
C THR A 318 3.07 -9.99 9.57
N PHE A 319 2.16 -9.85 10.54
CA PHE A 319 2.51 -9.90 11.96
C PHE A 319 2.95 -11.30 12.39
N LEU A 320 2.22 -12.33 11.95
CA LEU A 320 2.56 -13.72 12.24
C LEU A 320 3.82 -14.16 11.48
N GLU A 321 4.02 -13.66 10.27
CA GLU A 321 5.24 -13.88 9.50
C GLU A 321 6.47 -13.28 10.18
N VAL A 322 6.39 -12.02 10.61
CA VAL A 322 7.44 -11.38 11.42
C VAL A 322 7.70 -12.18 12.70
N LEU A 323 6.65 -12.61 13.41
CA LEU A 323 6.79 -13.44 14.61
C LEU A 323 7.49 -14.78 14.32
N THR A 324 7.16 -15.42 13.21
CA THR A 324 7.70 -16.74 12.83
C THR A 324 9.16 -16.64 12.39
N GLU A 325 9.48 -15.65 11.56
CA GLU A 325 10.80 -15.54 10.92
C GLU A 325 11.81 -14.74 11.75
N SER A 326 11.36 -13.93 12.70
CA SER A 326 12.24 -13.10 13.55
C SER A 326 11.95 -13.20 15.06
N GLY A 327 11.03 -14.08 15.45
CA GLY A 327 10.70 -14.36 16.84
C GLY A 327 10.01 -13.20 17.56
N VAL A 328 9.87 -13.34 18.87
CA VAL A 328 9.29 -12.30 19.74
C VAL A 328 10.10 -11.01 19.71
N ILE A 329 11.42 -11.09 19.51
CA ILE A 329 12.30 -9.92 19.44
C ILE A 329 11.96 -9.10 18.19
N GLY A 330 11.86 -9.74 17.02
CA GLY A 330 11.50 -9.05 15.79
C GLY A 330 10.09 -8.49 15.82
N LEU A 331 9.10 -9.24 16.34
CA LEU A 331 7.73 -8.73 16.50
C LEU A 331 7.67 -7.53 17.45
N PHE A 332 8.42 -7.55 18.55
CA PHE A 332 8.49 -6.44 19.50
C PHE A 332 9.02 -5.17 18.83
N VAL A 333 10.14 -5.28 18.10
CA VAL A 333 10.75 -4.13 17.40
C VAL A 333 9.84 -3.63 16.28
N TYR A 334 9.17 -4.53 15.54
CA TYR A 334 8.15 -4.15 14.56
C TYR A 334 6.97 -3.40 15.21
N GLY A 335 6.52 -3.86 16.37
CA GLY A 335 5.50 -3.18 17.18
C GLY A 335 5.93 -1.78 17.59
N LEU A 336 7.18 -1.60 18.04
CA LEU A 336 7.73 -0.27 18.34
C LEU A 336 7.77 0.65 17.11
N PHE A 337 8.12 0.12 15.94
CA PHE A 337 8.04 0.86 14.68
C PHE A 337 6.60 1.34 14.41
N VAL A 338 5.61 0.44 14.45
CA VAL A 338 4.18 0.77 14.24
C VAL A 338 3.70 1.81 15.25
N LEU A 339 4.03 1.64 16.53
CA LEU A 339 3.67 2.58 17.59
C LEU A 339 4.32 3.96 17.38
N THR A 340 5.55 4.01 16.87
CA THR A 340 6.25 5.28 16.60
C THR A 340 5.64 6.02 15.41
N VAL A 341 5.13 5.29 14.40
CA VAL A 341 4.32 5.88 13.31
C VAL A 341 3.03 6.45 13.87
N LEU A 342 2.28 5.68 14.66
CA LEU A 342 1.02 6.14 15.28
C LEU A 342 1.26 7.37 16.15
N TYR A 343 2.27 7.34 17.03
CA TYR A 343 2.61 8.47 17.88
C TYR A 343 2.81 9.76 17.08
N GLN A 344 3.56 9.71 15.98
CA GLN A 344 3.78 10.90 15.14
C GLN A 344 2.53 11.35 14.38
N ILE A 345 1.69 10.42 13.93
CA ILE A 345 0.40 10.74 13.29
C ILE A 345 -0.58 11.40 14.27
N PHE A 346 -0.56 11.02 15.55
CA PHE A 346 -1.43 11.61 16.56
C PHE A 346 -0.87 12.89 17.19
N ARG A 347 0.46 13.05 17.20
CA ARG A 347 1.13 14.28 17.68
C ARG A 347 0.65 15.51 16.91
N ALA A 348 0.47 16.62 17.64
CA ALA A 348 0.09 17.92 17.09
C ALA A 348 -1.15 17.88 16.17
N ASN A 349 -2.08 16.97 16.45
CA ASN A 349 -3.32 16.76 15.69
C ASN A 349 -3.09 16.51 14.18
N PHE A 350 -1.96 15.89 13.82
CA PHE A 350 -1.62 15.65 12.41
C PHE A 350 -2.70 14.80 11.70
N HIS A 351 -3.26 13.79 12.36
CA HIS A 351 -4.40 13.00 11.86
C HIS A 351 -5.66 13.84 11.54
N LEU A 352 -5.89 14.96 12.22
CA LEU A 352 -7.01 15.86 11.90
C LEU A 352 -6.68 16.79 10.72
N LYS A 353 -5.41 17.17 10.57
CA LYS A 353 -4.94 18.02 9.46
C LYS A 353 -4.86 17.26 8.13
N HIS A 354 -4.38 16.01 8.17
CA HIS A 354 -4.17 15.15 7.01
C HIS A 354 -4.81 13.76 7.21
N PRO A 355 -6.15 13.67 7.35
CA PRO A 355 -6.84 12.44 7.75
C PRO A 355 -6.62 11.25 6.81
N PHE A 356 -6.40 11.50 5.51
CA PHE A 356 -6.16 10.41 4.56
C PHE A 356 -4.90 9.59 4.89
N LEU A 357 -3.86 10.21 5.48
CA LEU A 357 -2.63 9.50 5.85
C LEU A 357 -2.86 8.56 7.03
N PHE A 358 -3.62 9.02 8.05
CA PHE A 358 -4.02 8.18 9.17
C PHE A 358 -4.91 7.02 8.70
N LEU A 359 -5.92 7.31 7.87
CA LEU A 359 -6.82 6.30 7.34
C LEU A 359 -6.11 5.28 6.44
N THR A 360 -5.11 5.72 5.65
CA THR A 360 -4.27 4.82 4.86
C THR A 360 -3.48 3.90 5.77
N PHE A 361 -2.84 4.43 6.82
CA PHE A 361 -2.08 3.63 7.77
C PHE A 361 -2.95 2.58 8.45
N LEU A 362 -4.13 2.99 8.95
CA LEU A 362 -5.10 2.09 9.55
C LEU A 362 -5.51 0.98 8.57
N GLY A 363 -5.82 1.36 7.32
CA GLY A 363 -6.14 0.42 6.26
C GLY A 363 -5.03 -0.59 6.01
N PHE A 364 -3.79 -0.13 5.89
CA PHE A 364 -2.63 -0.97 5.67
C PHE A 364 -2.38 -1.94 6.81
N MET A 365 -2.44 -1.49 8.07
CA MET A 365 -2.26 -2.36 9.24
C MET A 365 -3.32 -3.47 9.28
N LEU A 366 -4.58 -3.12 9.04
CA LEU A 366 -5.66 -4.12 9.00
C LEU A 366 -5.50 -5.08 7.82
N GLN A 367 -5.08 -4.61 6.64
CA GLN A 367 -4.90 -5.45 5.46
C GLN A 367 -3.69 -6.38 5.60
N MET A 368 -2.64 -5.93 6.29
CA MET A 368 -1.46 -6.73 6.64
C MET A 368 -1.77 -7.91 7.56
N MET A 369 -2.93 -7.94 8.24
CA MET A 369 -3.39 -9.15 8.95
C MET A 369 -3.75 -10.30 8.00
N PHE A 370 -3.93 -10.00 6.71
CA PHE A 370 -4.37 -10.95 5.67
C PHE A 370 -3.41 -11.02 4.48
N LEU A 371 -2.24 -10.38 4.58
CA LEU A 371 -1.23 -10.29 3.53
C LEU A 371 0.17 -10.38 4.15
N SER A 372 1.12 -10.87 3.35
CA SER A 372 2.56 -10.93 3.68
C SER A 372 3.28 -9.78 2.99
N LEU A 373 3.59 -8.71 3.73
CA LEU A 373 4.01 -7.42 3.19
C LEU A 373 5.19 -6.79 3.94
N ILE A 374 6.09 -7.60 4.51
CA ILE A 374 7.26 -7.13 5.27
C ILE A 374 8.06 -6.10 4.47
N VAL A 375 8.29 -6.39 3.18
CA VAL A 375 8.95 -5.47 2.23
C VAL A 375 8.02 -5.26 1.04
N ASN A 376 7.37 -4.10 0.96
CA ASN A 376 6.41 -3.79 -0.09
C ASN A 376 6.56 -2.36 -0.64
N ASP A 377 6.54 -2.22 -1.97
CA ASP A 377 6.76 -0.94 -2.66
C ASP A 377 5.74 0.12 -2.25
N MET A 378 4.45 -0.24 -2.16
CA MET A 378 3.38 0.69 -1.79
C MET A 378 3.46 1.10 -0.32
N PHE A 379 3.82 0.18 0.58
CA PHE A 379 3.99 0.52 1.99
C PHE A 379 5.15 1.52 2.17
N LEU A 380 6.28 1.29 1.51
CA LEU A 380 7.43 2.19 1.53
C LEU A 380 7.13 3.54 0.85
N LEU A 381 6.38 3.54 -0.26
CA LEU A 381 5.91 4.79 -0.88
C LEU A 381 5.02 5.59 0.08
N TYR A 382 4.09 4.93 0.77
CA TYR A 382 3.26 5.58 1.77
C TYR A 382 4.10 6.20 2.91
N LEU A 383 5.10 5.48 3.44
CA LEU A 383 5.97 6.00 4.49
C LEU A 383 6.79 7.21 3.99
N ALA A 384 7.24 7.20 2.74
CA ALA A 384 7.95 8.33 2.14
C ALA A 384 7.02 9.56 2.00
N ILE A 385 5.76 9.34 1.55
CA ILE A 385 4.74 10.40 1.51
C ILE A 385 4.47 10.94 2.92
N LEU A 386 4.31 10.06 3.91
CA LEU A 386 4.08 10.44 5.31
C LEU A 386 5.23 11.29 5.85
N SER A 387 6.49 10.88 5.63
CA SER A 387 7.67 11.65 6.03
C SER A 387 7.72 13.03 5.37
N THR A 388 7.36 13.13 4.09
CA THR A 388 7.30 14.40 3.36
C THR A 388 6.25 15.33 3.95
N TYR A 389 5.08 14.81 4.34
CA TYR A 389 4.06 15.62 5.01
C TYR A 389 4.47 16.11 6.40
N PHE A 390 5.21 15.31 7.18
CA PHE A 390 5.78 15.82 8.44
C PHE A 390 6.74 16.98 8.18
N SER A 391 7.56 16.88 7.15
CA SER A 391 8.52 17.94 6.78
C SER A 391 7.79 19.23 6.39
N TYR A 392 6.69 19.16 5.63
CA TYR A 392 5.87 20.33 5.33
C TYR A 392 5.25 21.00 6.56
N GLU A 393 4.88 20.23 7.59
CA GLU A 393 4.35 20.81 8.83
C GLU A 393 5.47 21.47 9.65
N ASP A 394 6.66 20.88 9.70
CA ASP A 394 7.82 21.45 10.38
C ASP A 394 8.26 22.78 9.75
N GLU A 395 8.36 22.85 8.42
CA GLU A 395 8.65 24.08 7.67
C GLU A 395 7.61 25.18 7.92
N LYS A 396 6.33 24.78 8.03
CA LYS A 396 5.22 25.70 8.31
C LYS A 396 5.27 26.25 9.74
N VAL A 397 5.78 25.48 10.71
CA VAL A 397 5.98 25.94 12.08
C VAL A 397 7.17 26.91 12.15
N GLN A 398 8.31 26.54 11.55
CA GLN A 398 9.51 27.38 11.52
C GLN A 398 9.28 28.74 10.84
N SER A 399 8.58 28.76 9.70
CA SER A 399 8.24 30.01 9.02
C SER A 399 7.31 30.92 9.83
N LYS A 400 6.39 30.36 10.62
CA LYS A 400 5.55 31.14 11.54
C LYS A 400 6.34 31.72 12.70
N GLU A 401 7.28 30.96 13.27
CA GLU A 401 8.13 31.44 14.35
C GLU A 401 9.09 32.54 13.88
N SER A 402 9.69 32.39 12.69
CA SER A 402 10.53 33.42 12.07
C SER A 402 9.75 34.73 11.86
N ASN A 403 8.56 34.64 11.26
CA ASN A 403 7.70 35.81 11.04
C ASN A 403 7.24 36.48 12.33
N ARG A 404 7.11 35.71 13.42
CA ARG A 404 6.76 36.26 14.74
C ARG A 404 7.94 37.02 15.34
N MET A 405 9.14 36.45 15.30
CA MET A 405 10.35 37.11 15.80
C MET A 405 10.65 38.41 15.03
N GLU A 406 10.48 38.42 13.70
CA GLU A 406 10.63 39.66 12.91
C GLU A 406 9.63 40.75 13.31
N ARG A 407 8.39 40.38 13.64
CA ARG A 407 7.37 41.34 14.10
C ARG A 407 7.60 41.83 15.53
N GLU A 408 8.24 41.04 16.39
CA GLU A 408 8.58 41.44 17.76
C GLU A 408 9.88 42.29 17.80
N ALA A 409 10.67 42.29 16.72
CA ALA A 409 11.91 43.06 16.59
C ALA A 409 11.73 44.47 15.96
N VAL A 410 10.55 44.76 15.40
CA VAL A 410 10.13 46.07 14.85
C VAL A 410 9.21 46.75 15.84
#